data_AF-A0A4W3HZ80-F1
#
_entry.id   AF-A0A4W3HZ80-F1
#
_cell.length_a   1.000
_cell.length_b   1.000
_cell.length_c   1.000
_cell.angle_alpha   90.00
_cell.angle_beta   90.00
_cell.angle_gamma   90.00
#
_symmetry.space_group_name_H-M   'P 1'
#
loop_
_entity.id
_entity.type
_entity.pdbx_description
1 polymer ?
#
loop_
_entity_poly.entity_id
_entity_poly.type
_entity_poly.pdbx_seq_one_letter_code
_entity_poly.pdbx_strand_id
1 'polypeptide(L)'
;QLQIIFTVVINTAQQLLYFCFVYLGTFGSQILAFSGRTDTKYARLLKQFPQMHSVTVCAQLQFDSNYIGVSTIFSYSIPSFINEFQLRANIVHEEQIQLALLVHGVHSPYSQAMENDGRWHHICVRWTRRGGSWAIAVDGSIVASGDHLYLSDDIGQDGVFIVGQEQDTFGGSFKQDESFIGNITQLHIWNRALDSSEIQALVEDCSVPQAGLFFQWNISALQVEPTVQVYKVFSQCKGNMNTSEFCMGAHFCRFSFAF
;
A
#
# COMPACT_ATOMS: atom_id res chain seq x y z
N GLN A 1 -30.14 -49.16 -0.42
CA GLN A 1 -29.04 -49.30 -1.40
C GLN A 1 -27.78 -48.72 -0.76
N LEU A 2 -26.67 -49.46 -0.88
CA LEU A 2 -25.26 -49.18 -0.59
C LEU A 2 -24.86 -47.67 -0.74
N GLN A 3 -23.89 -47.07 -0.02
CA GLN A 3 -22.57 -47.59 0.38
C GLN A 3 -21.85 -46.64 1.38
N ILE A 4 -21.18 -47.25 2.36
CA ILE A 4 -19.87 -46.91 2.96
C ILE A 4 -19.65 -45.49 3.54
N ILE A 5 -19.60 -45.42 4.87
CA ILE A 5 -18.78 -44.42 5.58
C ILE A 5 -17.58 -45.20 6.14
N PHE A 6 -16.40 -45.01 5.53
CA PHE A 6 -15.15 -45.53 6.06
C PHE A 6 -14.86 -44.83 7.39
N THR A 7 -14.76 -45.61 8.46
CA THR A 7 -14.08 -45.21 9.68
C THR A 7 -12.61 -44.98 9.34
N VAL A 8 -12.21 -43.71 9.19
CA VAL A 8 -10.81 -43.33 9.25
C VAL A 8 -10.56 -42.84 10.67
N VAL A 9 -9.77 -43.60 11.42
CA VAL A 9 -9.16 -43.14 12.67
C VAL A 9 -8.18 -42.04 12.29
N ILE A 10 -8.61 -40.78 12.34
CA ILE A 10 -7.77 -39.62 12.05
C ILE A 10 -7.38 -38.97 13.37
N ASN A 11 -6.07 -38.86 13.53
CA ASN A 11 -5.33 -38.42 14.72
C ASN A 11 -5.74 -37.00 15.16
N THR A 12 -5.99 -36.80 16.45
CA THR A 12 -6.53 -35.56 17.05
C THR A 12 -5.69 -34.30 16.81
N ALA A 13 -4.41 -34.46 16.45
CA ALA A 13 -3.54 -33.34 16.05
C ALA A 13 -3.98 -32.65 14.74
N GLN A 14 -4.65 -33.37 13.83
CA GLN A 14 -5.05 -32.85 12.52
C GLN A 14 -6.30 -31.95 12.60
N GLN A 15 -7.14 -32.14 13.62
CA GLN A 15 -8.26 -31.25 13.92
C GLN A 15 -7.78 -29.90 14.49
N LEU A 16 -6.78 -29.88 15.37
CA LEU A 16 -6.26 -28.62 15.92
C LEU A 16 -5.60 -27.75 14.85
N LEU A 17 -4.90 -28.34 13.89
CA LEU A 17 -4.35 -27.62 12.74
C LEU A 17 -5.44 -27.02 11.85
N TYR A 18 -6.48 -27.79 11.51
CA TYR A 18 -7.60 -27.29 10.71
C TYR A 18 -8.39 -26.18 11.43
N PHE A 19 -8.60 -26.30 12.74
CA PHE A 19 -9.27 -25.25 13.53
C PHE A 19 -8.40 -23.99 13.72
N CYS A 20 -7.07 -24.12 13.79
CA CYS A 20 -6.17 -22.97 13.84
C CYS A 20 -6.19 -22.17 12.52
N PHE A 21 -6.26 -22.86 11.37
CA PHE A 21 -6.42 -22.24 10.05
C PHE A 21 -7.78 -21.58 9.82
N VAL A 22 -8.82 -21.99 10.55
CA VAL A 22 -10.18 -21.42 10.40
C VAL A 22 -10.40 -20.18 11.30
N TYR A 23 -9.64 -20.05 12.40
CA TYR A 23 -9.74 -18.90 13.32
C TYR A 23 -8.70 -17.80 13.09
N LEU A 24 -7.60 -18.10 12.42
CA LEU A 24 -6.67 -17.10 11.89
C LEU A 24 -6.99 -16.96 10.40
N GLY A 25 -7.70 -15.91 9.99
CA GLY A 25 -8.01 -15.65 8.59
C GLY A 25 -6.74 -15.44 7.77
N THR A 26 -6.12 -16.53 7.31
CA THR A 26 -4.95 -16.51 6.43
C THR A 26 -5.41 -16.20 5.01
N PHE A 27 -5.53 -14.92 4.66
CA PHE A 27 -5.53 -14.52 3.26
C PHE A 27 -4.07 -14.31 2.85
N GLY A 28 -3.59 -15.09 1.87
CA GLY A 28 -2.29 -14.82 1.26
C GLY A 28 -2.35 -13.44 0.60
N SER A 29 -1.62 -12.47 1.14
CA SER A 29 -1.49 -11.16 0.51
C SER A 29 -0.44 -11.23 -0.60
N GLN A 30 -0.59 -10.36 -1.59
CA GLN A 30 0.36 -10.26 -2.70
C GLN A 30 1.18 -8.99 -2.53
N ILE A 31 2.48 -9.09 -2.79
CA ILE A 31 3.42 -7.96 -2.80
C ILE A 31 3.76 -7.64 -4.25
N LEU A 32 3.73 -6.35 -4.59
CA LEU A 32 4.37 -5.85 -5.80
C LEU A 32 5.76 -5.32 -5.44
N ALA A 33 6.77 -5.79 -6.17
CA ALA A 33 8.17 -5.41 -5.97
C ALA A 33 8.72 -4.68 -7.18
N PHE A 34 9.20 -3.47 -6.91
CA PHE A 34 9.76 -2.52 -7.86
C PHE A 34 11.26 -2.45 -7.65
N SER A 35 12.00 -3.21 -8.46
CA SER A 35 13.45 -3.32 -8.35
C SER A 35 14.19 -2.34 -9.27
N GLY A 36 15.14 -1.58 -8.74
CA GLY A 36 15.89 -0.60 -9.53
C GLY A 36 15.04 0.52 -10.14
N ARG A 37 15.71 1.55 -10.67
CA ARG A 37 15.04 2.68 -11.32
C ARG A 37 14.64 2.30 -12.73
N THR A 38 13.36 2.48 -13.05
CA THR A 38 12.87 2.31 -14.43
C THR A 38 11.71 3.25 -14.70
N ASP A 39 11.46 3.53 -15.98
CA ASP A 39 10.27 4.21 -16.50
C ASP A 39 9.19 3.23 -16.98
N THR A 40 9.32 1.93 -16.65
CA THR A 40 8.47 0.84 -17.18
C THR A 40 7.81 0.00 -16.11
N LYS A 41 8.26 0.06 -14.85
CA LYS A 41 7.69 -0.74 -13.74
C LYS A 41 6.58 0.05 -13.08
N TYR A 42 5.34 -0.30 -13.38
CA TYR A 42 4.17 0.33 -12.76
C TYR A 42 3.02 -0.67 -12.59
N ALA A 43 2.07 -0.32 -11.73
CA ALA A 43 0.77 -0.98 -11.67
C ALA A 43 -0.34 0.05 -11.78
N ARG A 44 -1.25 -0.15 -12.73
CA ARG A 44 -2.41 0.73 -12.95
C ARG A 44 -3.64 0.14 -12.29
N LEU A 45 -4.36 0.95 -11.50
CA LEU A 45 -5.65 0.54 -10.96
C LEU A 45 -6.75 0.57 -12.04
N LEU A 46 -7.45 -0.55 -12.20
CA LEU A 46 -8.55 -0.73 -13.16
C LEU A 46 -9.90 -0.39 -12.49
N LYS A 47 -10.04 0.87 -12.07
CA LYS A 47 -11.26 1.41 -11.47
C LYS A 47 -11.60 2.76 -12.08
N GLN A 48 -12.89 3.02 -12.25
CA GLN A 48 -13.39 4.35 -12.60
C GLN A 48 -13.54 5.16 -11.32
N PHE A 49 -12.71 6.18 -11.16
CA PHE A 49 -12.68 7.01 -9.97
C PHE A 49 -13.84 8.01 -9.96
N PRO A 50 -14.60 8.13 -8.85
CA PRO A 50 -15.56 9.21 -8.68
C PRO A 50 -14.84 10.52 -8.38
N GLN A 51 -15.57 11.63 -8.41
CA GLN A 51 -15.09 12.88 -7.85
C GLN A 51 -14.95 12.72 -6.32
N MET A 52 -13.85 13.20 -5.75
CA MET A 52 -13.55 13.00 -4.33
C MET A 52 -13.40 14.33 -3.60
N HIS A 53 -14.37 14.65 -2.74
CA HIS A 53 -14.31 15.79 -1.81
C HIS A 53 -13.28 15.59 -0.71
N SER A 54 -12.94 14.33 -0.45
CA SER A 54 -11.95 13.92 0.53
C SER A 54 -11.46 12.53 0.16
N VAL A 55 -10.19 12.26 0.38
CA VAL A 55 -9.57 10.99 0.04
C VAL A 55 -8.65 10.54 1.16
N THR A 56 -8.59 9.23 1.38
CA THR A 56 -7.51 8.59 2.13
C THR A 56 -6.92 7.47 1.30
N VAL A 57 -5.59 7.39 1.25
CA VAL A 57 -4.85 6.29 0.64
C VAL A 57 -3.91 5.72 1.68
N CYS A 58 -4.01 4.42 1.96
CA CYS A 58 -3.09 3.71 2.85
C CYS A 58 -2.44 2.56 2.12
N ALA A 59 -1.17 2.28 2.41
CA ALA A 59 -0.46 1.10 1.93
C ALA A 59 0.61 0.66 2.93
N GLN A 60 0.95 -0.62 2.91
CA GLN A 60 2.19 -1.08 3.51
C GLN A 60 3.31 -0.97 2.47
N LEU A 61 4.43 -0.36 2.88
CA LEU A 61 5.54 -0.02 2.02
C LEU A 61 6.85 -0.44 2.68
N GLN A 62 7.76 -0.97 1.88
CA GLN A 62 9.14 -1.22 2.26
C GLN A 62 10.03 -0.56 1.21
N PHE A 63 10.81 0.43 1.61
CA PHE A 63 11.74 1.12 0.70
C PHE A 63 13.03 0.32 0.54
N ASP A 64 13.71 0.47 -0.60
CA ASP A 64 15.07 -0.02 -0.75
C ASP A 64 16.02 0.81 0.13
N SER A 65 16.67 0.17 1.09
CA SER A 65 17.55 0.84 2.07
C SER A 65 18.80 1.47 1.43
N ASN A 66 19.16 1.07 0.20
CA ASN A 66 20.31 1.61 -0.52
C ASN A 66 19.93 2.74 -1.48
N TYR A 67 18.64 3.02 -1.64
CA TYR A 67 18.17 4.05 -2.56
C TYR A 67 18.28 5.45 -1.94
N ILE A 68 18.73 6.41 -2.74
CA ILE A 68 18.81 7.83 -2.40
C ILE A 68 18.21 8.63 -3.55
N GLY A 69 17.38 9.62 -3.23
CA GLY A 69 16.77 10.52 -4.20
C GLY A 69 15.24 10.57 -4.13
N VAL A 70 14.65 11.11 -5.19
CA VAL A 70 13.20 11.34 -5.30
C VAL A 70 12.49 10.09 -5.81
N SER A 71 11.43 9.71 -5.13
CA SER A 71 10.65 8.50 -5.41
C SER A 71 9.16 8.80 -5.36
N THR A 72 8.39 8.25 -6.29
CA THR A 72 6.92 8.46 -6.37
C THR A 72 6.19 7.16 -6.09
N ILE A 73 5.61 7.06 -4.89
CA ILE A 73 4.93 5.84 -4.43
C ILE A 73 3.69 5.57 -5.28
N PHE A 74 2.86 6.60 -5.46
CA PHE A 74 1.74 6.56 -6.37
C PHE A 74 1.44 7.95 -6.93
N SER A 75 0.81 7.98 -8.09
CA SER A 75 0.30 9.18 -8.72
C SER A 75 -1.09 8.94 -9.31
N TYR A 76 -1.93 9.97 -9.25
CA TYR A 76 -3.24 10.02 -9.88
C TYR A 76 -3.27 11.24 -10.80
N SER A 77 -3.68 11.00 -12.05
CA SER A 77 -3.86 12.03 -13.06
C SER A 77 -5.30 12.02 -13.58
N ILE A 78 -5.81 13.17 -13.98
CA ILE A 78 -7.09 13.29 -14.69
C ILE A 78 -6.85 13.89 -16.08
N PRO A 79 -7.77 13.75 -17.05
CA PRO A 79 -7.56 14.25 -18.41
C PRO A 79 -7.24 15.75 -18.48
N SER A 80 -7.77 16.54 -17.55
CA SER A 80 -7.56 17.99 -17.48
C SER A 80 -6.31 18.40 -16.70
N PHE A 81 -5.73 17.53 -15.88
CA PHE A 81 -4.62 17.86 -14.99
C PHE A 81 -3.83 16.62 -14.54
N ILE A 82 -2.54 16.60 -14.85
CA ILE A 82 -1.70 15.40 -14.64
C ILE A 82 -1.26 15.19 -13.19
N ASN A 83 -1.05 16.27 -12.43
CA ASN A 83 -0.53 16.22 -11.07
C ASN A 83 -1.65 16.28 -10.02
N GLU A 84 -2.70 15.48 -10.23
CA GLU A 84 -3.95 15.61 -9.48
C GLU A 84 -3.81 15.19 -8.01
N PHE A 85 -3.20 14.03 -7.74
CA PHE A 85 -2.95 13.57 -6.37
C PHE A 85 -1.76 12.61 -6.33
N GLN A 86 -0.75 12.88 -5.51
CA GLN A 86 0.48 12.06 -5.48
C GLN A 86 1.06 11.96 -4.07
N LEU A 87 1.69 10.82 -3.76
CA LEU A 87 2.59 10.69 -2.62
C LEU A 87 4.02 10.52 -3.12
N ARG A 88 4.88 11.45 -2.73
CA ARG A 88 6.29 11.46 -3.08
C ARG A 88 7.16 11.32 -1.85
N ALA A 89 8.29 10.67 -2.01
CA ALA A 89 9.36 10.57 -1.05
C ALA A 89 10.62 11.26 -1.58
N ASN A 90 11.40 11.80 -0.65
CA ASN A 90 12.78 12.20 -0.89
C ASN A 90 13.64 11.51 0.16
N ILE A 91 14.50 10.60 -0.28
CA ILE A 91 15.41 9.86 0.58
C ILE A 91 16.75 10.59 0.55
N VAL A 92 17.13 11.16 1.69
CA VAL A 92 18.36 11.95 1.84
C VAL A 92 19.53 11.08 2.31
N HIS A 93 20.76 11.58 2.15
CA HIS A 93 22.02 10.85 2.46
C HIS A 93 22.18 10.39 3.93
N GLU A 94 21.29 10.80 4.84
CA GLU A 94 21.22 10.34 6.23
C GLU A 94 20.23 9.18 6.43
N GLU A 95 19.87 8.49 5.33
CA GLU A 95 18.89 7.40 5.33
C GLU A 95 17.55 7.82 5.96
N GLN A 96 17.16 9.10 5.85
CA GLN A 96 15.86 9.58 6.30
C GLN A 96 14.91 9.70 5.10
N ILE A 97 13.69 9.19 5.26
CA ILE A 97 12.62 9.32 4.28
C ILE A 97 11.79 10.54 4.64
N GLN A 98 11.81 11.53 3.76
CA GLN A 98 10.88 12.65 3.82
C GLN A 98 9.69 12.38 2.90
N LEU A 99 8.47 12.63 3.36
CA LEU A 99 7.26 12.47 2.56
C LEU A 99 6.61 13.82 2.26
N ALA A 100 6.04 13.94 1.06
CA ALA A 100 5.22 15.06 0.65
C ALA A 100 3.97 14.57 -0.09
N LEU A 101 2.82 15.15 0.28
CA LEU A 101 1.56 14.97 -0.42
C LEU A 101 1.41 16.08 -1.47
N LEU A 102 1.12 15.72 -2.72
CA LEU A 102 0.60 16.67 -3.70
C LEU A 102 -0.91 16.56 -3.79
N VAL A 103 -1.54 17.73 -3.93
CA VAL A 103 -2.91 17.87 -4.39
C VAL A 103 -2.97 18.95 -5.46
N HIS A 104 -3.39 18.58 -6.66
CA HIS A 104 -3.54 19.45 -7.82
C HIS A 104 -2.30 20.33 -8.08
N GLY A 105 -1.13 19.70 -8.09
CA GLY A 105 0.17 20.35 -8.35
C GLY A 105 0.74 21.15 -7.16
N VAL A 106 -0.02 21.31 -6.08
CA VAL A 106 0.45 21.99 -4.85
C VAL A 106 1.02 20.94 -3.90
N HIS A 107 2.25 21.14 -3.45
CA HIS A 107 2.94 20.24 -2.52
C HIS A 107 2.75 20.69 -1.06
N SER A 108 2.58 19.71 -0.17
CA SER A 108 2.96 19.88 1.24
C SER A 108 4.47 20.01 1.38
N PRO A 109 5.01 20.55 2.49
CA PRO A 109 6.42 20.45 2.79
C PRO A 109 6.87 18.99 2.85
N TYR A 110 8.08 18.71 2.35
CA TYR A 110 8.76 17.44 2.59
C TYR A 110 9.08 17.34 4.09
N SER A 111 8.34 16.48 4.78
CA SER A 111 8.43 16.32 6.23
C SER A 111 9.15 15.01 6.56
N GLN A 112 10.06 15.04 7.52
CA GLN A 112 10.74 13.82 8.00
C GLN A 112 9.69 12.85 8.55
N ALA A 113 9.61 11.66 7.94
CA ALA A 113 8.54 10.71 8.20
C ALA A 113 9.04 9.45 8.92
N MET A 114 10.16 8.88 8.47
CA MET A 114 10.75 7.66 9.04
C MET A 114 12.22 7.50 8.61
N GLU A 115 12.91 6.56 9.23
CA GLU A 115 14.22 6.09 8.79
C GLU A 115 14.06 5.12 7.60
N ASN A 116 15.03 5.07 6.69
CA ASN A 116 15.11 4.12 5.59
C ASN A 116 15.75 2.81 6.07
N ASP A 117 15.11 2.18 7.05
CA ASP A 117 15.62 0.99 7.74
C ASP A 117 15.41 -0.33 6.96
N GLY A 118 14.85 -0.25 5.76
CA GLY A 118 14.51 -1.40 4.91
C GLY A 118 13.39 -2.28 5.49
N ARG A 119 12.61 -1.81 6.47
CA ARG A 119 11.46 -2.53 7.05
C ARG A 119 10.15 -2.08 6.42
N TRP A 120 9.10 -2.81 6.75
CA TRP A 120 7.74 -2.50 6.34
C TRP A 120 7.14 -1.44 7.25
N HIS A 121 6.60 -0.39 6.65
CA HIS A 121 5.86 0.67 7.32
C HIS A 121 4.46 0.80 6.73
N HIS A 122 3.48 1.09 7.58
CA HIS A 122 2.14 1.39 7.13
C HIS A 122 1.98 2.90 6.95
N ILE A 123 1.86 3.35 5.71
CA ILE A 123 1.76 4.77 5.36
C ILE A 123 0.35 5.09 4.92
N CYS A 124 -0.26 6.09 5.54
CA CYS A 124 -1.53 6.66 5.13
C CYS A 124 -1.38 8.14 4.81
N VAL A 125 -2.04 8.60 3.75
CA VAL A 125 -2.23 10.01 3.49
C VAL A 125 -3.70 10.33 3.33
N ARG A 126 -4.12 11.47 3.85
CA ARG A 126 -5.49 11.97 3.68
C ARG A 126 -5.50 13.42 3.28
N TRP A 127 -6.52 13.81 2.52
CA TRP A 127 -6.81 15.19 2.17
C TRP A 127 -8.33 15.43 2.16
N THR A 128 -8.74 16.66 2.50
CA THR A 128 -10.14 17.12 2.41
C THR A 128 -10.21 18.49 1.76
N ARG A 129 -11.17 18.68 0.83
CA ARG A 129 -11.46 20.01 0.26
C ARG A 129 -11.79 21.05 1.32
N ARG A 130 -12.49 20.64 2.38
CA ARG A 130 -12.84 21.54 3.49
C ARG A 130 -11.56 22.00 4.19
N GLY A 131 -11.18 23.25 3.97
CA GLY A 131 -9.99 23.85 4.57
C GLY A 131 -8.66 23.33 4.00
N GLY A 132 -8.67 22.47 2.98
CA GLY A 132 -7.44 21.87 2.42
C GLY A 132 -6.67 21.08 3.46
N SER A 133 -7.38 20.48 4.43
CA SER A 133 -6.78 19.75 5.54
C SER A 133 -6.16 18.46 5.04
N TRP A 134 -4.92 18.19 5.44
CA TRP A 134 -4.16 17.02 5.03
C TRP A 134 -3.38 16.44 6.20
N ALA A 135 -3.09 15.14 6.11
CA ALA A 135 -2.17 14.49 7.03
C ALA A 135 -1.46 13.31 6.37
N ILE A 136 -0.25 13.03 6.85
CA ILE A 136 0.55 11.85 6.57
C ILE A 136 0.73 11.12 7.89
N ALA A 137 0.35 9.85 7.92
CA ALA A 137 0.55 8.95 9.04
C ALA A 137 1.50 7.83 8.66
N VAL A 138 2.36 7.44 9.61
CA VAL A 138 3.28 6.32 9.51
C VAL A 138 3.09 5.47 10.76
N ASP A 139 2.87 4.17 10.57
CA ASP A 139 2.69 3.18 11.65
C ASP A 139 1.66 3.61 12.69
N GLY A 140 0.53 4.14 12.20
CA GLY A 140 -0.61 4.56 13.02
C GLY A 140 -0.52 5.99 13.57
N SER A 141 0.67 6.62 13.50
CA SER A 141 0.91 7.95 14.06
C SER A 141 1.00 9.03 12.99
N ILE A 142 0.39 10.19 13.24
CA ILE A 142 0.48 11.35 12.32
C ILE A 142 1.87 11.97 12.44
N VAL A 143 2.65 11.94 11.35
CA VAL A 143 4.02 12.49 11.28
C VAL A 143 4.07 13.88 10.65
N ALA A 144 3.08 14.21 9.82
CA ALA A 144 2.93 15.52 9.21
C ALA A 144 1.45 15.84 8.98
N SER A 145 1.08 17.10 9.15
CA SER A 145 -0.28 17.56 8.85
C SER A 145 -0.30 19.07 8.63
N GLY A 146 -1.39 19.55 8.06
CA GLY A 146 -1.62 20.97 7.89
C GLY A 146 -2.96 21.23 7.22
N ASP A 147 -3.19 22.49 6.89
CA ASP A 147 -4.35 22.98 6.19
C ASP A 147 -3.92 23.80 4.97
N HIS A 148 -4.89 24.27 4.18
CA HIS A 148 -4.68 25.11 3.01
C HIS A 148 -3.88 24.46 1.87
N LEU A 149 -3.73 23.14 1.87
CA LEU A 149 -3.17 22.41 0.75
C LEU A 149 -4.28 22.22 -0.29
N TYR A 150 -4.32 23.09 -1.30
CA TYR A 150 -5.35 23.16 -2.35
C TYR A 150 -6.78 23.37 -1.83
N LEU A 151 -7.34 24.55 -2.09
CA LEU A 151 -8.64 24.99 -1.55
C LEU A 151 -9.73 25.13 -2.62
N SER A 152 -9.39 24.96 -3.89
CA SER A 152 -10.26 25.36 -4.99
C SER A 152 -11.36 24.33 -5.24
N ASP A 153 -10.99 23.17 -5.76
CA ASP A 153 -11.94 22.16 -6.23
C ASP A 153 -11.74 20.81 -5.55
N ASP A 154 -12.55 19.83 -5.95
CA ASP A 154 -12.43 18.44 -5.54
C ASP A 154 -11.34 17.73 -6.35
N ILE A 155 -10.86 16.59 -5.85
CA ILE A 155 -10.05 15.70 -6.71
C ILE A 155 -10.94 15.17 -7.83
N GLY A 156 -10.52 15.39 -9.07
CA GLY A 156 -11.29 15.07 -10.26
C GLY A 156 -11.52 13.57 -10.46
N GLN A 157 -12.57 13.27 -11.19
CA GLN A 157 -13.01 11.91 -11.52
C GLN A 157 -12.35 11.34 -12.78
N ASP A 158 -12.63 10.06 -13.07
CA ASP A 158 -12.27 9.38 -14.32
C ASP A 158 -10.77 9.38 -14.64
N GLY A 159 -9.93 9.49 -13.60
CA GLY A 159 -8.49 9.55 -13.72
C GLY A 159 -7.79 8.18 -13.76
N VAL A 160 -6.46 8.23 -13.90
CA VAL A 160 -5.58 7.06 -13.92
C VAL A 160 -4.70 7.08 -12.67
N PHE A 161 -4.88 6.06 -11.84
CA PHE A 161 -4.06 5.83 -10.65
C PHE A 161 -2.95 4.83 -10.97
N ILE A 162 -1.70 5.28 -10.82
CA ILE A 162 -0.47 4.54 -11.08
C ILE A 162 0.29 4.36 -9.77
N VAL A 163 0.70 3.13 -9.48
CA VAL A 163 1.64 2.80 -8.42
C VAL A 163 3.04 2.72 -9.01
N GLY A 164 3.99 3.38 -8.36
CA GLY A 164 5.43 3.28 -8.61
C GLY A 164 6.02 4.27 -9.62
N GLN A 165 5.20 5.15 -10.21
CA GLN A 165 5.65 6.14 -11.20
C GLN A 165 4.96 7.50 -11.02
N GLU A 166 5.67 8.55 -11.42
CA GLU A 166 5.18 9.91 -11.63
C GLU A 166 4.64 10.04 -13.07
N GLN A 167 3.55 10.80 -13.29
CA GLN A 167 2.84 10.91 -14.57
C GLN A 167 3.09 12.26 -15.25
N ASP A 168 4.00 12.32 -16.24
CA ASP A 168 4.17 13.52 -17.08
C ASP A 168 3.07 13.68 -18.17
N THR A 169 2.29 12.63 -18.41
CA THR A 169 1.10 12.66 -19.25
C THR A 169 -0.02 11.84 -18.61
N PHE A 170 -1.25 11.98 -19.10
CA PHE A 170 -2.38 11.20 -18.61
C PHE A 170 -2.14 9.69 -18.81
N GLY A 171 -1.78 9.01 -17.71
CA GLY A 171 -1.49 7.58 -17.68
C GLY A 171 -0.12 7.14 -18.22
N GLY A 172 0.86 8.04 -18.40
CA GLY A 172 2.12 7.68 -19.06
C GLY A 172 3.28 8.68 -18.92
N SER A 173 4.25 8.54 -19.83
CA SER A 173 5.48 9.35 -19.92
C SER A 173 6.31 9.36 -18.64
N PHE A 174 6.55 8.18 -18.08
CA PHE A 174 7.25 8.05 -16.81
C PHE A 174 8.75 8.37 -16.94
N LYS A 175 9.37 8.84 -15.85
CA LYS A 175 10.82 9.03 -15.76
C LYS A 175 11.42 8.07 -14.75
N GLN A 176 12.48 7.37 -15.18
CA GLN A 176 13.26 6.49 -14.28
C GLN A 176 13.71 7.22 -13.01
N ASP A 177 13.97 8.53 -13.11
CA ASP A 177 14.55 9.29 -12.02
C ASP A 177 13.56 9.60 -10.88
N GLU A 178 12.26 9.39 -11.11
CA GLU A 178 11.17 9.69 -10.18
C GLU A 178 10.41 8.41 -9.75
N SER A 179 10.90 7.23 -10.18
CA SER A 179 10.29 5.93 -9.93
C SER A 179 10.47 5.43 -8.49
N PHE A 180 9.49 4.66 -8.00
CA PHE A 180 9.58 3.99 -6.71
C PHE A 180 10.48 2.75 -6.78
N ILE A 181 11.35 2.60 -5.78
CA ILE A 181 12.14 1.39 -5.56
C ILE A 181 11.81 0.83 -4.19
N GLY A 182 11.27 -0.39 -4.17
CA GLY A 182 10.79 -1.03 -2.96
C GLY A 182 9.62 -1.96 -3.21
N ASN A 183 8.92 -2.30 -2.13
CA ASN A 183 7.79 -3.21 -2.13
C ASN A 183 6.54 -2.51 -1.62
N ILE A 184 5.37 -2.89 -2.16
CA ILE A 184 4.07 -2.39 -1.73
C ILE A 184 3.06 -3.54 -1.61
N THR A 185 2.21 -3.45 -0.60
CA THR A 185 1.04 -4.32 -0.43
C THR A 185 -0.05 -3.58 0.35
N GLN A 186 -1.23 -4.21 0.49
CA GLN A 186 -2.34 -3.68 1.28
C GLN A 186 -2.71 -2.22 0.91
N LEU A 187 -2.66 -1.87 -0.38
CA LEU A 187 -3.11 -0.57 -0.85
C LEU A 187 -4.64 -0.50 -0.76
N HIS A 188 -5.13 0.48 -0.01
CA HIS A 188 -6.52 0.77 0.19
C HIS A 188 -6.80 2.25 -0.10
N ILE A 189 -7.97 2.54 -0.68
CA ILE A 189 -8.41 3.90 -1.01
C ILE A 189 -9.82 4.10 -0.46
N TRP A 190 -10.04 5.22 0.21
CA TRP A 190 -11.36 5.65 0.69
C TRP A 190 -11.73 6.99 0.06
N ASN A 191 -12.99 7.13 -0.35
CA ASN A 191 -13.57 8.41 -0.76
C ASN A 191 -14.06 9.22 0.46
N ARG A 192 -13.20 9.31 1.47
CA ARG A 192 -13.36 10.15 2.67
C ARG A 192 -12.02 10.26 3.40
N ALA A 193 -11.92 11.22 4.31
CA ALA A 193 -10.84 11.24 5.29
C ALA A 193 -11.11 10.20 6.40
N LEU A 194 -10.13 9.33 6.65
CA LEU A 194 -10.09 8.50 7.85
C LEU A 194 -9.59 9.36 9.03
N ASP A 195 -10.10 9.09 10.22
CA ASP A 195 -9.56 9.67 11.45
C ASP A 195 -8.38 8.85 12.01
N SER A 196 -7.70 9.40 13.03
CA SER A 196 -6.54 8.76 13.64
C SER A 196 -6.86 7.40 14.28
N SER A 197 -8.07 7.23 14.83
CA SER A 197 -8.48 5.96 15.45
C SER A 197 -8.72 4.87 14.42
N GLU A 198 -9.30 5.23 13.27
CA GLU A 198 -9.48 4.31 12.15
C GLU A 198 -8.15 3.90 11.52
N ILE A 199 -7.20 4.84 11.39
CA ILE A 199 -5.85 4.55 10.91
C ILE A 199 -5.12 3.63 11.92
N GLN A 200 -5.24 3.89 13.21
CA GLN A 200 -4.63 3.04 14.24
C GLN A 200 -5.22 1.62 14.22
N ALA A 201 -6.54 1.48 14.16
CA ALA A 201 -7.20 0.17 14.06
C ALA A 201 -6.85 -0.59 12.78
N LEU A 202 -6.62 0.13 11.67
CA LEU A 202 -6.13 -0.46 10.42
C LEU A 202 -4.72 -1.05 10.60
N VAL A 203 -3.85 -0.39 11.36
CA VAL A 203 -2.46 -0.81 11.58
C VAL A 203 -2.35 -1.93 12.61
N GLU A 204 -3.02 -1.78 13.75
CA GLU A 204 -2.89 -2.67 14.91
C GLU A 204 -3.76 -3.93 14.76
N ASP A 205 -4.99 -3.76 14.28
CA ASP A 205 -6.00 -4.82 14.24
C ASP A 205 -6.32 -5.30 12.82
N CYS A 206 -5.71 -4.72 11.78
CA CYS A 206 -6.10 -4.93 10.38
C CYS A 206 -7.59 -4.68 10.11
N SER A 207 -8.19 -3.81 10.90
CA SER A 207 -9.61 -3.49 10.78
C SER A 207 -9.80 -2.48 9.65
N VAL A 208 -10.00 -2.97 8.43
CA VAL A 208 -10.26 -2.14 7.24
C VAL A 208 -11.62 -1.43 7.39
N PRO A 209 -11.67 -0.09 7.54
CA PRO A 209 -12.95 0.61 7.65
C PRO A 209 -13.78 0.44 6.38
N GLN A 210 -15.01 -0.02 6.50
CA GLN A 210 -15.87 -0.29 5.34
C GLN A 210 -16.57 0.95 4.81
N ALA A 211 -16.89 1.91 5.70
CA ALA A 211 -17.49 3.16 5.30
C ALA A 211 -16.57 3.91 4.33
N GLY A 212 -17.08 4.32 3.17
CA GLY A 212 -16.32 5.06 2.17
C GLY A 212 -15.19 4.30 1.48
N LEU A 213 -15.02 2.99 1.71
CA LEU A 213 -13.98 2.17 1.08
C LEU A 213 -14.26 2.08 -0.43
N PHE A 214 -13.38 2.66 -1.24
CA PHE A 214 -13.47 2.69 -2.68
C PHE A 214 -12.67 1.55 -3.33
N PHE A 215 -11.46 1.30 -2.81
CA PHE A 215 -10.61 0.22 -3.27
C PHE A 215 -9.99 -0.52 -2.09
N GLN A 216 -10.06 -1.85 -2.15
CA GLN A 216 -9.34 -2.74 -1.25
C GLN A 216 -8.33 -3.55 -2.05
N TRP A 217 -7.13 -3.73 -1.50
CA TRP A 217 -6.03 -4.43 -2.15
C TRP A 217 -6.47 -5.73 -2.82
N ASN A 218 -6.34 -5.75 -4.14
CA ASN A 218 -6.69 -6.88 -4.99
C ASN A 218 -5.91 -6.75 -6.29
N ILE A 219 -4.93 -7.62 -6.50
CA ILE A 219 -4.07 -7.59 -7.69
C ILE A 219 -4.88 -7.82 -8.98
N SER A 220 -6.00 -8.56 -8.93
CA SER A 220 -6.85 -8.78 -10.11
C SER A 220 -7.56 -7.51 -10.57
N ALA A 221 -7.59 -6.45 -9.74
CA ALA A 221 -8.06 -5.13 -10.12
C ALA A 221 -6.92 -4.21 -10.60
N LEU A 222 -5.69 -4.72 -10.74
CA LEU A 222 -4.54 -3.99 -11.23
C LEU A 222 -4.10 -4.54 -12.59
N GLN A 223 -3.76 -3.63 -13.52
CA GLN A 223 -2.89 -3.95 -14.64
C GLN A 223 -1.45 -3.78 -14.16
N VAL A 224 -0.80 -4.90 -13.84
CA VAL A 224 0.59 -4.94 -13.39
C VAL A 224 1.49 -5.19 -14.58
N GLU A 225 2.48 -4.32 -14.81
CA GLU A 225 3.45 -4.54 -15.89
C GLU A 225 4.29 -5.80 -15.65
N PRO A 226 4.63 -6.58 -16.69
CA PRO A 226 5.38 -7.84 -16.55
C PRO A 226 6.75 -7.71 -15.87
N THR A 227 7.32 -6.51 -15.87
CA THR A 227 8.62 -6.20 -15.25
C THR A 227 8.52 -6.00 -13.74
N VAL A 228 7.31 -5.86 -13.18
CA VAL A 228 7.05 -5.81 -11.73
C VAL A 228 6.98 -7.23 -11.19
N GLN A 229 7.76 -7.51 -10.16
CA GLN A 229 7.75 -8.84 -9.53
C GLN A 229 6.56 -8.95 -8.58
N VAL A 230 5.87 -10.10 -8.61
CA VAL A 230 4.72 -10.37 -7.74
C VAL A 230 5.06 -11.55 -6.83
N TYR A 231 5.05 -11.31 -5.52
CA TYR A 231 5.24 -12.34 -4.50
C TYR A 231 3.94 -12.63 -3.77
N LYS A 232 3.75 -13.87 -3.33
CA LYS A 232 2.67 -14.26 -2.41
C LYS A 232 3.27 -14.44 -1.03
N VAL A 233 2.67 -13.81 -0.03
CA VAL A 233 3.08 -13.92 1.36
C VAL A 233 1.86 -14.20 2.23
N PHE A 234 2.06 -14.99 3.26
CA PHE A 234 1.08 -15.16 4.33
C PHE A 234 1.29 -14.02 5.32
N SER A 235 0.51 -12.95 5.21
CA SER A 235 0.61 -11.82 6.12
C SER A 235 -0.14 -12.11 7.41
N GLN A 236 0.55 -12.08 8.55
CA GLN A 236 -0.10 -11.96 9.85
C GLN A 236 -0.32 -10.49 10.18
N CYS A 237 -1.52 -10.16 10.61
CA CYS A 237 -1.86 -8.85 11.14
C CYS A 237 -1.26 -8.69 12.54
N LYS A 238 0.03 -8.34 12.58
CA LYS A 238 0.74 -7.77 13.73
C LYS A 238 2.15 -7.33 13.32
N GLY A 239 2.30 -6.04 13.05
CA GLY A 239 3.44 -5.15 13.37
C GLY A 239 4.90 -5.60 13.19
N ASN A 240 5.22 -6.72 12.56
CA ASN A 240 6.59 -7.11 12.23
C ASN A 240 6.54 -8.14 11.11
N MET A 241 6.69 -7.69 9.86
CA MET A 241 7.13 -8.57 8.77
C MET A 241 8.63 -8.86 8.92
N ASN A 242 9.01 -9.48 10.03
CA ASN A 242 10.36 -10.00 10.26
C ASN A 242 10.35 -11.52 10.09
N THR A 243 9.99 -12.03 8.92
CA THR A 243 10.35 -13.39 8.50
C THR A 243 10.16 -13.56 7.01
N SER A 244 11.26 -13.84 6.32
CA SER A 244 11.31 -14.41 4.98
C SER A 244 10.78 -15.84 4.99
N GLU A 245 9.46 -16.03 4.92
CA GLU A 245 8.88 -17.32 4.54
C GLU A 245 8.88 -17.46 3.02
N PHE A 246 10.02 -17.89 2.47
CA PHE A 246 10.06 -18.47 1.12
C PHE A 246 9.42 -19.87 1.16
N CYS A 247 8.13 -19.95 0.86
CA CYS A 247 7.50 -21.24 0.53
C CYS A 247 7.93 -21.66 -0.89
N MET A 248 9.09 -22.32 -1.00
CA MET A 248 9.42 -23.10 -2.20
C MET A 248 8.69 -24.44 -2.16
N GLY A 249 7.59 -24.54 -2.90
CA GLY A 249 7.02 -25.82 -3.31
C GLY A 249 6.27 -26.60 -2.23
N ALA A 250 5.38 -27.47 -2.67
CA ALA A 250 4.57 -28.30 -1.81
C ALA A 250 5.45 -29.20 -0.92
N HIS A 251 5.09 -29.24 0.37
CA HIS A 251 5.62 -30.09 1.44
C HIS A 251 6.81 -29.54 2.25
N PHE A 252 6.52 -29.30 3.54
CA PHE A 252 7.40 -28.97 4.68
C PHE A 252 7.79 -27.50 4.90
N CYS A 253 7.00 -26.79 5.73
CA CYS A 253 7.52 -25.71 6.56
C CYS A 253 8.30 -26.31 7.74
N ARG A 254 9.61 -26.05 7.84
CA ARG A 254 10.41 -26.34 9.04
C ARG A 254 10.49 -25.08 9.89
N PHE A 255 9.90 -25.12 11.08
CA PHE A 255 10.15 -24.11 12.12
C PHE A 255 11.51 -24.41 12.76
N SER A 256 12.45 -23.49 12.66
CA SER A 256 13.68 -23.53 13.46
C SER A 256 13.56 -22.50 14.57
N PHE A 257 13.21 -22.95 15.77
CA PHE A 257 13.38 -22.13 16.98
C PHE A 257 14.85 -22.25 17.40
N ALA A 258 15.59 -21.14 17.35
CA ALA A 258 16.84 -21.05 18.11
C ALA A 258 16.44 -20.75 19.57
N PHE A 259 16.82 -21.67 20.47
CA PHE A 259 16.73 -21.48 21.93
C PHE A 259 17.74 -20.44 22.40
#